data_AF-A0A832TTB6-F1
#
_entry.id   AF-A0A832TTB6-F1
#
_cell.length_a   1.000
_cell.length_b   1.000
_cell.length_c   1.000
_cell.angle_alpha   90.00
_cell.angle_beta   90.00
_cell.angle_gamma   90.00
#
_symmetry.space_group_name_H-M   'P 1'
#
loop_
_entity.id
_entity.type
_entity.pdbx_description
1 polymer ?
#
loop_
_entity_poly.entity_id
_entity_poly.type
_entity_poly.pdbx_seq_one_letter_code
_entity_poly.pdbx_strand_id
1 'polypeptide(L)'
;MPYPVVHVLFFLFCIGAAALYALIGPLSRRELSFRDARKLLLLVFIGGLCTLFPDMMVVYNILINNTLEHCSVGSIPTHSLLFSFTAILFGGFVGYAAYRKFNKAVYTAIFAESAFLTHLLLDDIAEGGFAYLYPLYNKPISVFLIMDTGFAEAGGLFYYLTVSIAFVFCVFIVILMALFALNKFGFEFGYRAEK
;
A
#
# COMPACT_ATOMS: atom_id res chain seq x y z
N MET A 1 18.25 2.59 2.91
CA MET A 1 18.58 2.43 1.47
C MET A 1 17.24 2.21 0.79
N PRO A 2 16.88 2.87 -0.32
CA PRO A 2 15.63 2.54 -0.97
C PRO A 2 15.75 1.08 -1.41
N TYR A 3 14.89 0.21 -0.88
CA TYR A 3 14.80 -1.17 -1.29
C TYR A 3 13.54 -1.32 -2.15
N PRO A 4 13.46 -0.67 -3.34
CA PRO A 4 12.23 -0.60 -4.11
C PRO A 4 11.70 -1.99 -4.48
N VAL A 5 12.62 -2.93 -4.71
CA VAL A 5 12.28 -4.34 -4.94
C VAL A 5 11.62 -4.96 -3.71
N VAL A 6 12.13 -4.68 -2.51
CA VAL A 6 11.58 -5.21 -1.26
C VAL A 6 10.20 -4.62 -0.99
N HIS A 7 9.97 -3.32 -1.23
CA HIS A 7 8.64 -2.72 -1.08
C HIS A 7 7.62 -3.34 -2.04
N VAL A 8 7.98 -3.49 -3.33
CA VAL A 8 7.11 -4.16 -4.30
C VAL A 8 6.86 -5.62 -3.93
N LEU A 9 7.89 -6.35 -3.50
CA LEU A 9 7.73 -7.74 -3.04
C LEU A 9 6.88 -7.84 -1.78
N PHE A 10 7.02 -6.92 -0.83
CA PHE A 10 6.22 -6.86 0.38
C PHE A 10 4.75 -6.58 0.07
N PHE A 11 4.47 -5.60 -0.80
CA PHE A 11 3.13 -5.36 -1.33
C PHE A 11 2.55 -6.61 -2.00
N LEU A 12 3.32 -7.23 -2.91
CA LEU A 12 2.92 -8.47 -3.59
C LEU A 12 2.78 -9.63 -2.60
N PHE A 13 3.48 -9.65 -1.48
CA PHE A 13 3.31 -10.67 -0.46
C PHE A 13 2.02 -10.44 0.33
N CYS A 14 1.84 -9.24 0.90
CA CYS A 14 0.66 -8.85 1.68
C CYS A 14 -0.64 -8.98 0.90
N ILE A 15 -0.64 -8.56 -0.37
CA ILE A 15 -1.84 -8.48 -1.20
C ILE A 15 -1.88 -9.60 -2.23
N GLY A 16 -0.73 -10.02 -2.76
CA GLY A 16 -0.67 -11.11 -3.73
C GLY A 16 -0.87 -12.48 -3.12
N ALA A 17 -0.54 -12.76 -1.85
CA ALA A 17 -0.96 -14.02 -1.21
C ALA A 17 -2.49 -14.15 -1.15
N ALA A 18 -3.17 -13.06 -0.82
CA ALA A 18 -4.62 -13.02 -0.76
C ALA A 18 -5.25 -12.97 -2.17
N ALA A 19 -4.66 -12.24 -3.11
CA ALA A 19 -5.08 -12.27 -4.52
C ALA A 19 -4.87 -13.65 -5.15
N LEU A 20 -3.74 -14.32 -4.88
CA LEU A 20 -3.48 -15.70 -5.29
C LEU A 20 -4.55 -16.63 -4.71
N TYR A 21 -4.88 -16.50 -3.43
CA TYR A 21 -5.97 -17.27 -2.83
C TYR A 21 -7.31 -17.05 -3.55
N ALA A 22 -7.66 -15.80 -3.87
CA ALA A 22 -8.86 -15.48 -4.65
C ALA A 22 -8.81 -16.00 -6.11
N LEU A 23 -7.61 -16.25 -6.64
CA LEU A 23 -7.40 -16.75 -8.01
C LEU A 23 -7.32 -18.27 -8.08
N ILE A 24 -6.90 -18.98 -7.02
CA ILE A 24 -6.73 -20.44 -7.00
C ILE A 24 -8.04 -21.15 -7.36
N GLY A 25 -9.18 -20.69 -6.86
CA GLY A 25 -10.50 -21.25 -7.21
C GLY A 25 -10.81 -21.16 -8.71
N PRO A 26 -10.85 -19.94 -9.29
CA PRO A 26 -11.05 -19.74 -10.73
C PRO A 26 -10.01 -20.44 -11.62
N LEU A 27 -8.73 -20.47 -11.21
CA LEU A 27 -7.65 -21.19 -11.89
C LEU A 27 -7.90 -22.69 -11.90
N SER A 28 -8.28 -23.27 -10.76
CA SER A 28 -8.58 -24.69 -10.62
C SER A 28 -9.79 -25.12 -11.47
N ARG A 29 -10.71 -24.20 -11.78
CA ARG A 29 -11.88 -24.43 -12.63
C ARG A 29 -11.63 -24.18 -14.12
N ARG A 30 -10.41 -23.74 -14.50
CA ARG A 30 -10.05 -23.27 -15.86
C ARG A 30 -10.95 -22.13 -16.39
N GLU A 31 -11.55 -21.35 -15.50
CA GLU A 31 -12.46 -20.26 -15.86
C GLU A 31 -11.72 -18.93 -16.10
N LEU A 32 -10.39 -18.91 -16.02
CA LEU A 32 -9.62 -17.67 -16.12
C LEU A 32 -9.61 -17.13 -17.56
N SER A 33 -10.44 -16.12 -17.82
CA SER A 33 -10.49 -15.45 -19.11
C SER A 33 -9.26 -14.55 -19.32
N PHE A 34 -8.84 -14.39 -20.58
CA PHE A 34 -7.85 -13.36 -20.98
C PHE A 34 -8.25 -11.94 -20.51
N ARG A 35 -9.56 -11.68 -20.37
CA ARG A 35 -10.06 -10.42 -19.83
C ARG A 35 -9.70 -10.24 -18.35
N ASP A 36 -9.70 -11.31 -17.56
CA ASP A 36 -9.39 -11.25 -16.13
C ASP A 36 -7.89 -11.18 -15.90
N ALA A 37 -7.09 -11.86 -16.72
CA ALA A 37 -5.63 -11.71 -16.74
C ALA A 37 -5.21 -10.25 -17.00
N ARG A 38 -5.84 -9.55 -17.96
CA ARG A 38 -5.56 -8.13 -18.22
C ARG A 38 -5.92 -7.22 -17.05
N LYS A 39 -7.03 -7.48 -16.35
CA LYS A 39 -7.40 -6.72 -15.14
C LYS A 39 -6.38 -6.92 -14.04
N LEU A 40 -5.95 -8.16 -13.83
CA LEU A 40 -4.94 -8.49 -12.82
C LEU A 40 -3.61 -7.82 -13.14
N LEU A 41 -3.15 -7.89 -14.39
CA LEU A 41 -1.93 -7.22 -14.83
C LEU A 41 -1.99 -5.71 -14.59
N LEU A 42 -3.13 -5.08 -14.91
CA LEU A 42 -3.34 -3.66 -14.66
C LEU A 42 -3.26 -3.33 -13.17
N LEU A 43 -3.88 -4.15 -12.31
CA LEU A 43 -3.83 -3.94 -10.86
C LEU A 43 -2.42 -4.16 -10.31
N VAL A 44 -1.70 -5.18 -10.75
CA VAL A 44 -0.28 -5.39 -10.39
C VAL A 44 0.57 -4.20 -10.80
N PHE A 45 0.36 -3.67 -12.01
CA PHE A 45 1.06 -2.47 -12.49
C PHE A 45 0.76 -1.24 -11.62
N ILE A 46 -0.52 -0.97 -11.33
CA ILE A 46 -0.92 0.17 -10.50
C ILE A 46 -0.37 0.02 -9.08
N GLY A 47 -0.54 -1.15 -8.47
CA GLY A 47 -0.05 -1.43 -7.13
C GLY A 47 1.47 -1.28 -7.04
N GLY A 48 2.20 -1.94 -7.93
CA GLY A 48 3.67 -1.87 -7.97
C GLY A 48 4.19 -0.44 -8.16
N LEU A 49 3.56 0.36 -9.05
CA LEU A 49 3.94 1.77 -9.19
C LEU A 49 3.62 2.60 -7.95
N CYS A 50 2.41 2.48 -7.40
CA CYS A 50 1.99 3.26 -6.24
C CYS A 50 2.79 2.93 -4.97
N THR A 51 3.22 1.68 -4.82
CA THR A 51 4.17 1.29 -3.77
C THR A 51 5.51 2.00 -3.95
N LEU A 52 5.95 2.30 -5.17
CA LEU A 52 7.21 2.99 -5.42
C LEU A 52 7.11 4.53 -5.39
N PHE A 53 5.90 5.10 -5.28
CA PHE A 53 5.73 6.55 -5.30
C PHE A 53 6.47 7.30 -4.18
N PRO A 54 6.51 6.81 -2.93
CA PRO A 54 7.30 7.45 -1.87
C PRO A 54 8.77 7.63 -2.26
N ASP A 55 9.36 6.60 -2.87
CA ASP A 55 10.78 6.53 -3.27
C ASP A 55 11.09 7.21 -4.59
N MET A 56 10.12 7.31 -5.51
CA MET A 56 10.34 7.78 -6.89
C MET A 56 10.96 9.19 -6.94
N MET A 57 10.77 9.97 -5.88
CA MET A 57 11.33 11.30 -5.72
C MET A 57 12.86 11.33 -5.62
N VAL A 58 13.50 10.19 -5.36
CA VAL A 58 14.97 10.05 -5.49
C VAL A 58 15.45 10.41 -6.89
N VAL A 59 14.68 10.05 -7.93
CA VAL A 59 15.03 10.35 -9.32
C VAL A 59 15.00 11.86 -9.56
N TYR A 60 13.97 12.52 -9.03
CA TYR A 60 13.87 13.98 -9.09
C TYR A 60 15.03 14.65 -8.36
N ASN A 61 15.36 14.19 -7.15
CA ASN A 61 16.43 14.76 -6.34
C ASN A 61 17.82 14.56 -6.94
N ILE A 62 18.08 13.43 -7.61
CA ILE A 62 19.34 13.23 -8.35
C ILE A 62 19.45 14.23 -9.49
N LEU A 63 18.37 14.41 -10.27
CA LEU A 63 18.37 15.27 -11.46
C LEU A 63 18.41 16.77 -11.14
N ILE A 64 17.69 17.19 -10.09
CA ILE A 64 17.45 18.60 -9.79
C ILE A 64 18.29 19.09 -8.61
N ASN A 65 18.39 18.29 -7.55
CA ASN A 65 19.02 18.69 -6.29
C ASN A 65 20.42 18.11 -6.10
N ASN A 66 20.85 17.19 -6.97
CA ASN A 66 22.11 16.44 -6.86
C ASN A 66 22.26 15.72 -5.49
N THR A 67 21.16 15.17 -4.97
CA THR A 67 21.14 14.43 -3.70
C THR A 67 20.51 13.04 -3.85
N LEU A 68 20.94 12.10 -3.01
CA LEU A 68 20.35 10.74 -2.91
C LEU A 68 19.19 10.66 -1.89
N GLU A 69 18.72 11.80 -1.41
CA GLU A 69 17.56 11.90 -0.55
C GLU A 69 16.32 11.34 -1.28
N HIS A 70 15.57 10.45 -0.63
CA HIS A 70 14.41 9.78 -1.23
C HIS A 70 13.14 9.96 -0.38
N CYS A 71 13.30 10.28 0.90
CA CYS A 71 12.20 10.46 1.84
C CYS A 71 11.58 11.87 1.78
N SER A 72 12.23 12.79 1.06
CA SER A 72 11.81 14.18 0.96
C SER A 72 12.18 14.79 -0.39
N VAL A 73 11.40 15.79 -0.85
CA VAL A 73 11.78 16.71 -1.92
C VAL A 73 11.94 18.09 -1.30
N GLY A 74 13.18 18.56 -1.17
CA GLY A 74 13.48 19.75 -0.39
C GLY A 74 13.00 19.57 1.07
N SER A 75 12.08 20.41 1.53
CA SER A 75 11.51 20.34 2.88
C SER A 75 10.21 19.52 2.97
N ILE A 76 9.75 18.93 1.87
CA ILE A 76 8.45 18.24 1.80
C ILE A 76 8.69 16.73 1.89
N PRO A 77 8.21 16.05 2.94
CA PRO A 77 8.35 14.60 3.05
C PRO A 77 7.41 13.88 2.08
N THR A 78 7.99 12.98 1.30
CA THR A 78 7.30 12.17 0.27
C THR A 78 6.68 10.92 0.88
N HIS A 79 7.21 10.52 2.04
CA HIS A 79 6.68 9.47 2.89
C HIS A 79 5.66 10.11 3.85
N SER A 80 4.52 10.53 3.31
CA SER A 80 3.47 11.19 4.08
C SER A 80 2.08 10.84 3.60
N LEU A 81 1.10 10.93 4.50
CA LEU A 81 -0.32 10.74 4.18
C LEU A 81 -0.82 11.83 3.23
N LEU A 82 -0.21 13.02 3.27
CA LEU A 82 -0.50 14.06 2.29
C LEU A 82 -0.02 13.64 0.91
N PHE A 83 1.17 13.05 0.81
CA PHE A 83 1.73 12.60 -0.46
C PHE A 83 1.01 11.35 -1.00
N SER A 84 0.41 10.52 -0.14
CA SER A 84 -0.39 9.36 -0.57
C SER A 84 -1.58 9.77 -1.46
N PHE A 85 -2.07 11.01 -1.36
CA PHE A 85 -3.07 11.56 -2.27
C PHE A 85 -2.67 11.47 -3.75
N THR A 86 -1.36 11.48 -4.06
CA THR A 86 -0.87 11.25 -5.42
C THR A 86 -1.20 9.84 -5.93
N ALA A 87 -1.13 8.81 -5.07
CA ALA A 87 -1.53 7.45 -5.39
C ALA A 87 -3.04 7.35 -5.62
N ILE A 88 -3.85 8.02 -4.79
CA ILE A 88 -5.32 8.13 -4.98
C ILE A 88 -5.65 8.74 -6.34
N LEU A 89 -5.05 9.89 -6.67
CA LEU A 89 -5.27 10.59 -7.93
C LEU A 89 -4.84 9.74 -9.13
N PHE A 90 -3.65 9.14 -9.06
CA PHE A 90 -3.14 8.27 -10.12
C PHE A 90 -4.03 7.04 -10.32
N GLY A 91 -4.35 6.30 -9.25
CA GLY A 91 -5.21 5.13 -9.31
C GLY A 91 -6.61 5.48 -9.82
N GLY A 92 -7.18 6.59 -9.36
CA GLY A 92 -8.46 7.10 -9.85
C GLY A 92 -8.43 7.44 -11.34
N PHE A 93 -7.41 8.16 -11.79
CA PHE A 93 -7.25 8.52 -13.20
C PHE A 93 -7.08 7.29 -14.10
N VAL A 94 -6.15 6.39 -13.77
CA VAL A 94 -5.90 5.16 -14.54
C VAL A 94 -7.14 4.26 -14.54
N GLY A 95 -7.80 4.11 -13.38
CA GLY A 95 -9.04 3.34 -13.26
C GLY A 95 -10.17 3.93 -14.11
N TYR A 96 -10.34 5.25 -14.12
CA TYR A 96 -11.32 5.91 -14.97
C TYR A 96 -10.98 5.76 -16.46
N ALA A 97 -9.71 5.93 -16.84
CA ALA A 97 -9.26 5.78 -18.22
C ALA A 97 -9.50 4.35 -18.74
N ALA A 98 -9.20 3.33 -17.93
CA ALA A 98 -9.31 1.92 -18.29
C ALA A 98 -10.76 1.41 -18.34
N TYR A 99 -11.61 1.83 -17.38
CA TYR A 99 -12.95 1.27 -17.21
C TYR A 99 -14.09 2.21 -17.62
N ARG A 100 -13.82 3.51 -17.78
CA ARG A 100 -14.80 4.58 -18.08
C ARG A 100 -16.00 4.57 -17.12
N LYS A 101 -15.77 4.17 -15.86
CA LYS A 101 -16.79 4.06 -14.81
C LYS A 101 -16.25 4.65 -13.52
N PHE A 102 -16.98 5.62 -12.95
CA PHE A 102 -16.59 6.29 -11.71
C PHE A 102 -16.41 5.30 -10.55
N ASN A 103 -17.35 4.37 -10.35
CA ASN A 103 -17.23 3.37 -9.29
C ASN A 103 -15.94 2.54 -9.40
N LYS A 104 -15.52 2.20 -10.63
CA LYS A 104 -14.28 1.45 -10.85
C LYS A 104 -13.05 2.30 -10.58
N ALA A 105 -13.08 3.58 -10.95
CA ALA A 105 -12.04 4.55 -10.61
C ALA A 105 -11.84 4.65 -9.09
N VAL A 106 -12.92 4.76 -8.32
CA VAL A 106 -12.86 4.80 -6.84
C VAL A 106 -12.21 3.54 -6.28
N TYR A 107 -12.58 2.34 -6.73
CA TYR A 107 -11.96 1.11 -6.25
C TYR A 107 -10.49 0.99 -6.66
N THR A 108 -10.11 1.47 -7.85
CA THR A 108 -8.70 1.54 -8.24
C THR A 108 -7.92 2.54 -7.40
N ALA A 109 -8.52 3.67 -7.02
CA ALA A 109 -7.90 4.64 -6.11
C ALA A 109 -7.68 4.05 -4.71
N ILE A 110 -8.67 3.35 -4.15
CA ILE A 110 -8.52 2.63 -2.87
C ILE A 110 -7.41 1.58 -2.95
N PHE A 111 -7.34 0.84 -4.06
CA PHE A 111 -6.27 -0.14 -4.28
C PHE A 111 -4.89 0.51 -4.37
N ALA A 112 -4.76 1.60 -5.14
CA ALA A 112 -3.54 2.38 -5.25
C ALA A 112 -3.10 2.94 -3.89
N GLU A 113 -4.03 3.45 -3.09
CA GLU A 113 -3.75 3.93 -1.74
C GLU A 113 -3.26 2.80 -0.84
N SER A 114 -3.91 1.63 -0.86
CA SER A 114 -3.44 0.49 -0.07
C SER A 114 -2.00 0.09 -0.44
N ALA A 115 -1.62 0.21 -1.72
CA ALA A 115 -0.27 -0.07 -2.18
C ALA A 115 0.77 0.95 -1.69
N PHE A 116 0.39 2.23 -1.64
CA PHE A 116 1.21 3.28 -1.03
C PHE A 116 1.37 3.04 0.48
N LEU A 117 0.28 2.73 1.18
CA LEU A 117 0.30 2.47 2.62
C LEU A 117 1.11 1.23 2.99
N THR A 118 1.17 0.20 2.13
CA THR A 118 2.09 -0.93 2.37
C THR A 118 3.56 -0.55 2.28
N HIS A 119 3.92 0.48 1.50
CA HIS A 119 5.28 1.01 1.49
C HIS A 119 5.60 1.63 2.85
N LEU A 120 4.76 2.56 3.31
CA LEU A 120 4.92 3.21 4.63
C LEU A 120 4.91 2.20 5.78
N LEU A 121 4.13 1.12 5.65
CA LEU A 121 4.09 0.05 6.65
C LEU A 121 5.43 -0.68 6.74
N LEU A 122 6.06 -0.96 5.60
CA LEU A 122 7.35 -1.62 5.57
C LEU A 122 8.46 -0.72 6.10
N ASP A 123 8.40 0.56 5.79
CA ASP A 123 9.28 1.58 6.34
C ASP A 123 9.17 1.70 7.86
N ASP A 124 7.95 1.66 8.39
CA ASP A 124 7.75 1.64 9.83
C ASP A 124 8.31 0.36 10.47
N ILE A 125 8.20 -0.79 9.79
CA ILE A 125 8.81 -2.06 10.23
C ILE A 125 10.35 -1.97 10.26
N ALA A 126 10.94 -1.32 9.27
CA ALA A 126 12.38 -1.37 9.03
C ALA A 126 13.17 -0.21 9.69
N GLU A 127 12.59 0.99 9.76
CA GLU A 127 13.32 2.23 10.06
C GLU A 127 12.71 3.06 11.21
N GLY A 128 11.58 2.64 11.80
CA GLY A 128 11.04 3.24 13.02
C GLY A 128 10.26 4.56 12.84
N GLY A 129 9.92 4.94 11.60
CA GLY A 129 8.97 6.01 11.28
C GLY A 129 9.52 7.20 10.50
N PHE A 130 8.61 7.95 9.85
CA PHE A 130 8.91 9.11 9.00
C PHE A 130 8.00 10.32 9.32
N ALA A 131 8.20 11.47 8.67
CA ALA A 131 7.38 12.68 8.91
C ALA A 131 6.00 12.60 8.23
N TYR A 132 5.16 11.62 8.60
CA TYR A 132 3.96 11.30 7.81
C TYR A 132 2.81 12.30 7.87
N LEU A 133 2.72 13.10 8.94
CA LEU A 133 1.64 14.07 9.19
C LEU A 133 2.03 15.49 8.78
N TYR A 134 3.12 15.66 8.04
CA TYR A 134 3.53 16.96 7.53
C TYR A 134 2.42 17.57 6.64
N PRO A 135 2.14 18.89 6.74
CA PRO A 135 2.87 19.91 7.51
C PRO A 135 2.40 20.08 8.96
N LEU A 136 1.37 19.35 9.40
CA LEU A 136 0.78 19.51 10.74
C LEU A 136 1.73 19.04 11.84
N TYR A 137 2.56 18.04 11.55
CA TYR A 137 3.57 17.51 12.45
C TYR A 137 4.80 17.06 11.67
N ASN A 138 5.99 17.52 12.08
CA ASN A 138 7.24 17.39 11.33
C ASN A 138 8.30 16.53 12.01
N LYS A 139 8.03 15.99 13.21
CA LYS A 139 8.90 14.98 13.81
C LYS A 139 8.60 13.62 13.20
N PRO A 140 9.58 12.71 13.16
CA PRO A 140 9.33 11.31 12.83
C PRO A 140 8.18 10.78 13.70
N ILE A 141 7.20 10.20 13.03
CA ILE A 141 6.11 9.47 13.64
C ILE A 141 5.98 8.19 12.82
N SER A 142 5.67 7.07 13.45
CA SER A 142 5.19 5.92 12.69
C SER A 142 3.70 6.15 12.43
N VAL A 143 3.20 6.03 11.18
CA VAL A 143 1.74 6.06 10.93
C VAL A 143 1.10 4.94 11.73
N PHE A 144 1.82 3.82 11.82
CA PHE A 144 1.49 2.67 12.62
C PHE A 144 2.13 2.79 14.00
N LEU A 145 1.79 3.93 14.64
CA LEU A 145 2.26 4.43 15.91
C LEU A 145 2.93 3.31 16.71
N ILE A 146 4.27 3.28 16.62
CA ILE A 146 5.14 2.50 17.50
C ILE A 146 5.45 1.07 17.01
N MET A 147 6.08 1.00 15.85
CA MET A 147 6.72 -0.23 15.36
C MET A 147 8.05 -0.55 16.06
N ASP A 148 8.68 0.45 16.69
CA ASP A 148 10.01 0.34 17.30
C ASP A 148 10.00 0.38 18.85
N THR A 149 8.84 0.49 19.54
CA THR A 149 8.94 0.34 21.02
C THR A 149 9.23 -1.11 21.38
N GLY A 150 10.45 -1.33 21.84
CA GLY A 150 10.76 -2.47 22.67
C GLY A 150 9.92 -2.45 23.95
N PHE A 151 9.68 -3.63 24.52
CA PHE A 151 8.95 -3.78 25.78
C PHE A 151 9.49 -2.88 26.91
N ALA A 152 10.80 -2.60 26.90
CA ALA A 152 11.47 -1.71 27.85
C ALA A 152 11.08 -0.23 27.69
N GLU A 153 10.85 0.23 26.46
CA GLU A 153 10.50 1.63 26.17
C GLU A 153 9.01 1.92 26.39
N ALA A 154 8.17 0.89 26.27
CA ALA A 154 6.74 1.00 26.52
C ALA A 154 6.38 1.31 27.99
N GLY A 155 7.34 1.21 28.92
CA GLY A 155 7.15 1.53 30.34
C GLY A 155 6.18 0.62 31.11
N GLY A 156 5.50 -0.30 30.42
CA GLY A 156 4.57 -1.26 31.01
C GLY A 156 3.84 -2.14 29.98
N LEU A 157 3.43 -3.34 30.43
CA LEU A 157 2.79 -4.36 29.59
C LEU A 157 1.50 -3.88 28.90
N PHE A 158 0.67 -3.09 29.59
CA PHE A 158 -0.62 -2.64 29.06
C PHE A 158 -0.46 -1.70 27.86
N TYR A 159 0.48 -0.76 27.93
CA TYR A 159 0.77 0.15 26.83
C TYR A 159 1.35 -0.61 25.64
N TYR A 160 2.33 -1.49 25.89
CA TYR A 160 2.91 -2.36 24.85
C TYR A 160 1.85 -3.20 24.11
N LEU A 161 0.91 -3.82 24.84
CA LEU A 161 -0.17 -4.61 24.25
C LEU A 161 -1.13 -3.75 23.42
N THR A 162 -1.51 -2.58 23.93
CA THR A 162 -2.42 -1.65 23.23
C THR A 162 -1.83 -1.22 21.89
N VAL A 163 -0.54 -0.87 21.91
CA VAL A 163 0.23 -0.50 20.73
C VAL A 163 0.34 -1.64 19.73
N SER A 164 0.68 -2.84 20.20
CA SER A 164 0.80 -4.04 19.36
C SER A 164 -0.52 -4.38 18.67
N ILE A 165 -1.65 -4.25 19.38
CA ILE A 165 -2.99 -4.48 18.82
C ILE A 165 -3.31 -3.42 17.76
N ALA A 166 -3.05 -2.14 18.05
CA ALA A 166 -3.28 -1.06 17.10
C ALA A 166 -2.46 -1.25 15.82
N PHE A 167 -1.21 -1.70 15.94
CA PHE A 167 -0.34 -2.06 14.81
C PHE A 167 -0.97 -3.16 13.94
N VAL A 168 -1.28 -4.32 14.52
CA VAL A 168 -1.87 -5.45 13.77
C VAL A 168 -3.19 -5.03 13.12
N PHE A 169 -3.99 -4.22 13.81
CA PHE A 169 -5.24 -3.70 13.29
C PHE A 169 -5.04 -2.81 12.05
N CYS A 170 -4.01 -1.97 12.04
CA CYS A 170 -3.72 -1.13 10.89
C CYS A 170 -3.20 -1.93 9.68
N VAL A 171 -2.31 -2.89 9.90
CA VAL A 171 -1.88 -3.85 8.86
C VAL A 171 -3.11 -4.54 8.26
N PHE A 172 -4.00 -4.99 9.13
CA PHE A 172 -5.25 -5.64 8.73
C PHE A 172 -6.15 -4.72 7.91
N ILE A 173 -6.29 -3.43 8.28
CA ILE A 173 -7.04 -2.44 7.49
C ILE A 173 -6.45 -2.29 6.08
N VAL A 174 -5.13 -2.12 5.96
CA VAL A 174 -4.48 -1.93 4.65
C VAL A 174 -4.71 -3.14 3.75
N ILE A 175 -4.59 -4.35 4.30
CA ILE A 175 -4.93 -5.58 3.59
C ILE A 175 -6.41 -5.57 3.19
N LEU A 176 -7.33 -5.31 4.12
CA LEU A 176 -8.77 -5.27 3.84
C LEU A 176 -9.15 -4.27 2.76
N MET A 177 -8.52 -3.09 2.70
CA MET A 177 -8.73 -2.11 1.63
C MET A 177 -8.41 -2.70 0.26
N ALA A 178 -7.26 -3.39 0.14
CA ALA A 178 -6.86 -4.05 -1.08
C ALA A 178 -7.82 -5.20 -1.46
N LEU A 179 -8.18 -6.06 -0.50
CA LEU A 179 -9.12 -7.17 -0.73
C LEU A 179 -10.51 -6.67 -1.13
N PHE A 180 -10.98 -5.60 -0.47
CA PHE A 180 -12.24 -4.95 -0.80
C PHE A 180 -12.23 -4.45 -2.24
N ALA A 181 -11.17 -3.76 -2.67
CA ALA A 181 -11.04 -3.32 -4.05
C ALA A 181 -11.00 -4.51 -5.02
N LEU A 182 -10.22 -5.55 -4.75
CA LEU A 182 -10.11 -6.77 -5.57
C LEU A 182 -11.46 -7.47 -5.73
N ASN A 183 -12.22 -7.63 -4.65
CA ASN A 183 -13.57 -8.20 -4.68
C ASN A 183 -14.48 -7.43 -5.66
N LYS A 184 -14.39 -6.09 -5.67
CA LYS A 184 -15.16 -5.26 -6.60
C LYS A 184 -14.73 -5.41 -8.05
N PHE A 185 -13.59 -6.03 -8.34
CA PHE A 185 -13.15 -6.42 -9.68
C PHE A 185 -13.54 -7.85 -10.08
N GLY A 186 -14.18 -8.61 -9.18
CA GLY A 186 -14.66 -9.97 -9.41
C GLY A 186 -13.68 -11.05 -8.98
N PHE A 187 -12.64 -10.70 -8.21
CA PHE A 187 -11.78 -11.68 -7.56
C PHE A 187 -12.49 -12.14 -6.27
N GLU A 188 -13.31 -13.17 -6.38
CA GLU A 188 -14.09 -13.72 -5.25
C GLU A 188 -13.18 -14.59 -4.35
N PHE A 189 -13.20 -14.32 -3.05
CA PHE A 189 -12.67 -15.21 -2.01
C PHE A 189 -13.71 -16.30 -1.79
N GLY A 190 -13.48 -17.48 -2.38
CA GLY A 190 -14.51 -18.49 -2.53
C GLY A 190 -15.08 -19.04 -1.23
N TYR A 191 -16.31 -18.65 -0.91
CA TYR A 191 -17.34 -19.58 -0.46
C TYR A 191 -18.62 -19.26 -1.21
N ARG A 192 -18.76 -19.80 -2.43
CA ARG A 192 -20.11 -19.92 -3.01
C ARG A 192 -20.78 -21.05 -2.25
N ALA A 193 -21.69 -20.71 -1.34
CA ALA A 193 -22.69 -21.68 -0.93
C ALA A 193 -23.39 -22.14 -2.21
N GLU A 194 -23.21 -23.42 -2.53
CA GLU A 194 -23.88 -24.06 -3.65
C GLU A 194 -25.38 -23.75 -3.57
N LYS A 195 -25.95 -23.31 -4.70
CA LYS A 195 -27.40 -23.17 -4.86
C LYS A 195 -27.98 -24.48 -5.35
#